data_AF-A0A9D7Y765-F1
#
_entry.id   AF-A0A9D7Y765-F1
#
_cell.length_a   1.000
_cell.length_b   1.000
_cell.length_c   1.000
_cell.angle_alpha   90.00
_cell.angle_beta   90.00
_cell.angle_gamma   90.00
#
_symmetry.space_group_name_H-M   'P 1'
#
loop_
_entity.id
_entity.type
_entity.pdbx_description
1 polymer ?
#
loop_
_entity_poly.entity_id
_entity_poly.type
_entity_poly.pdbx_seq_one_letter_code
_entity_poly.pdbx_strand_id
1 'polypeptide(L)'
;MFSIKPSDVRKLLITFLIISTVGLVNAQQISSNITRDSILKIFEKAQSDINKVNLLNELTLVISRSDMPNNLMQYASEALLISQKERYQKGIGISYYAMGFYNYAKKNHIDALSNLTQAQIQFDAIADKQNGGRCKYLTANILFDKGDYAGSIKNCTDALQLWQSSKYKTLIGACCNDLALFMPEWVTTAKVWSMLTKDLRLRKK
;
A
#
# COMPACT_ATOMS: atom_id res chain seq x y z
N MET A 1 20.61 -8.73 -57.90
CA MET A 1 21.20 -7.62 -57.12
C MET A 1 20.13 -6.52 -57.03
N PHE A 2 19.33 -6.49 -55.97
CA PHE A 2 18.25 -5.50 -55.83
C PHE A 2 18.84 -4.15 -55.41
N SER A 3 18.85 -3.17 -56.32
CA SER A 3 19.29 -1.80 -56.05
C SER A 3 18.13 -1.05 -55.39
N ILE A 4 18.27 -0.74 -54.10
CA ILE A 4 17.30 0.07 -53.36
C ILE A 4 17.54 1.53 -53.73
N LYS A 5 16.53 2.20 -54.28
CA LYS A 5 16.68 3.61 -54.68
C LYS A 5 16.79 4.50 -53.44
N PRO A 6 17.54 5.61 -53.50
CA PRO A 6 17.68 6.54 -52.37
C PRO A 6 16.34 7.07 -51.82
N SER A 7 15.33 7.19 -52.68
CA SER A 7 13.96 7.56 -52.30
C SER A 7 13.27 6.54 -51.40
N ASP A 8 13.60 5.26 -51.56
CA ASP A 8 12.99 4.15 -50.82
C ASP A 8 13.65 4.00 -49.46
N VAL A 9 14.96 4.25 -49.37
CA VAL A 9 15.69 4.38 -48.09
C VAL A 9 15.12 5.54 -47.27
N ARG A 10 14.85 6.69 -47.91
CA ARG A 10 14.24 7.85 -47.22
C ARG A 10 12.85 7.53 -46.67
N LYS A 11 12.02 6.82 -47.44
CA LYS A 11 10.70 6.36 -46.98
C LYS A 11 10.83 5.36 -45.83
N LEU A 12 11.74 4.39 -45.93
CA LEU A 12 11.98 3.39 -44.88
C LEU A 12 12.44 4.05 -43.56
N LEU A 13 13.34 5.04 -43.65
CA LEU A 13 13.81 5.81 -42.49
C LEU A 13 12.69 6.62 -41.85
N ILE A 14 11.83 7.27 -42.64
CA ILE A 14 10.67 8.01 -42.12
C ILE A 14 9.67 7.06 -41.46
N THR A 15 9.39 5.91 -42.05
CA THR A 15 8.49 4.90 -41.46
C THR A 15 9.05 4.33 -40.16
N PHE A 16 10.36 4.08 -40.08
CA PHE A 16 11.02 3.62 -38.85
C PHE A 16 10.97 4.68 -37.73
N LEU A 17 11.11 5.96 -38.08
CA LEU A 17 11.01 7.09 -37.14
C LEU A 17 9.58 7.28 -36.60
N ILE A 18 8.55 7.01 -37.42
CA ILE A 18 7.15 7.08 -36.97
C ILE A 18 6.84 5.91 -36.02
N ILE A 19 7.33 4.70 -36.31
CA ILE A 19 7.10 3.52 -35.44
C ILE A 19 7.79 3.67 -34.08
N SER A 20 8.98 4.29 -34.02
CA SER A 20 9.67 4.53 -32.74
C SER A 20 8.96 5.58 -31.87
N THR A 21 8.36 6.61 -32.47
CA THR A 21 7.58 7.61 -31.71
C THR A 21 6.25 7.06 -31.17
N VAL A 22 5.57 6.16 -31.90
CA VAL A 22 4.35 5.50 -31.42
C VAL A 22 4.65 4.50 -30.29
N GLY A 23 5.83 3.88 -30.29
CA GLY A 23 6.29 3.01 -29.21
C GLY A 23 6.56 3.74 -27.88
N LEU A 24 6.92 5.03 -27.93
CA LEU A 24 7.17 5.87 -26.74
C LEU A 24 5.89 6.34 -26.05
N VAL A 25 4.79 6.53 -26.80
CA VAL A 25 3.48 6.93 -26.21
C VAL A 25 2.88 5.78 -25.38
N ASN A 26 3.09 4.52 -25.78
CA ASN A 26 2.60 3.37 -25.02
C ASN A 26 3.48 2.98 -23.82
N ALA A 27 4.63 3.65 -23.63
CA ALA A 27 5.50 3.48 -22.47
C ALA A 27 5.21 4.50 -21.34
N GLN A 28 4.26 5.42 -21.53
CA GLN A 28 3.63 6.12 -20.42
C GLN A 28 2.74 5.12 -19.67
N GLN A 29 3.40 4.34 -18.82
CA GLN A 29 2.79 3.70 -17.68
C GLN A 29 1.90 4.76 -17.02
N ILE A 30 0.57 4.54 -17.07
CA ILE A 30 -0.39 5.24 -16.24
C ILE A 30 -0.02 4.85 -14.80
N SER A 31 1.01 5.50 -14.26
CA SER A 31 1.11 5.76 -12.84
C SER A 31 -0.04 6.69 -12.57
N SER A 32 -1.21 6.10 -12.33
CA SER A 32 -2.28 6.79 -11.68
C SER A 32 -1.72 7.19 -10.32
N ASN A 33 -1.24 8.42 -10.20
CA ASN A 33 -1.16 9.09 -8.91
C ASN A 33 -2.61 9.22 -8.44
N ILE A 34 -3.16 8.13 -7.92
CA ILE A 34 -4.49 8.07 -7.33
C ILE A 34 -4.38 8.92 -6.07
N THR A 35 -4.80 10.18 -6.18
CA THR A 35 -4.79 11.10 -5.05
C THR A 35 -5.99 10.84 -4.15
N ARG A 36 -5.85 11.17 -2.86
CA ARG A 36 -6.95 11.16 -1.89
C ARG A 36 -8.22 11.80 -2.45
N ASP A 37 -8.10 12.96 -3.09
CA ASP A 37 -9.25 13.68 -3.67
C ASP A 37 -9.87 12.95 -4.88
N SER A 38 -9.05 12.27 -5.69
CA SER A 38 -9.57 11.44 -6.78
C SER A 38 -10.35 10.25 -6.25
N ILE A 39 -9.87 9.60 -5.18
CA ILE A 39 -10.57 8.46 -4.55
C ILE A 39 -11.91 8.91 -3.98
N LEU A 40 -11.94 10.03 -3.26
CA LEU A 40 -13.18 10.54 -2.65
C LEU A 40 -14.24 10.85 -3.71
N LYS A 41 -13.86 11.46 -4.83
CA LYS A 41 -14.78 11.72 -5.95
C LYS A 41 -15.37 10.45 -6.57
N ILE A 42 -14.60 9.37 -6.62
CA ILE A 42 -15.07 8.07 -7.13
C ILE A 42 -15.94 7.37 -6.07
N PHE A 43 -15.59 7.49 -4.79
CA PHE A 43 -16.33 6.92 -3.67
C PHE A 43 -17.78 7.41 -3.63
N GLU A 44 -18.01 8.71 -3.85
CA GLU A 44 -19.35 9.31 -3.92
C GLU A 44 -20.20 8.78 -5.09
N LYS A 45 -19.58 8.25 -6.15
CA LYS A 45 -20.24 7.79 -7.38
C LYS A 45 -20.33 6.27 -7.49
N ALA A 46 -19.74 5.52 -6.57
CA ALA A 46 -19.68 4.07 -6.66
C ALA A 46 -21.07 3.45 -6.48
N GLN A 47 -21.59 2.81 -7.54
CA GLN A 47 -22.90 2.15 -7.57
C GLN A 47 -22.91 0.74 -6.94
N SER A 48 -21.74 0.10 -6.82
CA SER A 48 -21.61 -1.24 -6.20
C SER A 48 -21.00 -1.15 -4.82
N ASP A 49 -21.61 -1.83 -3.86
CA ASP A 49 -21.23 -1.85 -2.47
C ASP A 49 -19.79 -2.37 -2.26
N ILE A 50 -19.34 -3.37 -3.04
CA ILE A 50 -17.95 -3.91 -2.93
C ILE A 50 -16.91 -2.93 -3.46
N ASN A 51 -17.23 -2.13 -4.49
CA ASN A 51 -16.31 -1.14 -5.03
C ASN A 51 -16.01 -0.05 -4.01
N LYS A 52 -16.98 0.35 -3.19
CA LYS A 52 -16.76 1.29 -2.08
C LYS A 52 -15.72 0.75 -1.08
N VAL A 53 -15.81 -0.54 -0.73
CA VAL A 53 -14.87 -1.18 0.19
C VAL A 53 -13.44 -1.21 -0.38
N ASN A 54 -13.30 -1.51 -1.68
CA ASN A 54 -12.00 -1.47 -2.35
C ASN A 54 -11.45 -0.04 -2.45
N LEU A 55 -12.29 0.95 -2.70
CA LEU A 55 -11.88 2.36 -2.71
C LEU A 55 -11.43 2.83 -1.32
N LEU A 56 -12.07 2.36 -0.24
CA LEU A 56 -11.63 2.60 1.13
C LEU A 56 -10.23 2.01 1.38
N ASN A 57 -9.96 0.82 0.83
CA ASN A 57 -8.63 0.23 0.90
C ASN A 57 -7.57 1.11 0.23
N GLU A 58 -7.85 1.61 -0.97
CA GLU A 58 -6.94 2.53 -1.68
C GLU A 58 -6.79 3.86 -0.92
N LEU A 59 -7.89 4.40 -0.36
CA LEU A 59 -7.86 5.63 0.42
C LEU A 59 -6.89 5.49 1.61
N THR A 60 -7.00 4.38 2.35
CA THR A 60 -6.15 4.11 3.51
C THR A 60 -4.69 3.79 3.16
N LEU A 61 -4.34 3.64 1.87
CA LEU A 61 -2.95 3.53 1.41
C LEU A 61 -2.29 4.89 1.15
N VAL A 62 -3.10 5.92 0.83
CA VAL A 62 -2.59 7.23 0.39
C VAL A 62 -2.74 8.34 1.42
N ILE A 63 -3.57 8.15 2.45
CA ILE A 63 -3.76 9.13 3.53
C ILE A 63 -2.71 8.98 4.63
N SER A 64 -2.33 10.11 5.23
CA SER A 64 -1.54 10.22 6.45
C SER A 64 -2.43 10.60 7.64
N ARG A 65 -1.84 10.67 8.84
CA ARG A 65 -2.59 11.09 10.05
C ARG A 65 -3.09 12.53 9.96
N SER A 66 -2.34 13.42 9.32
CA SER A 66 -2.63 14.86 9.28
C SER A 66 -3.67 15.27 8.24
N ASP A 67 -3.87 14.48 7.18
CA ASP A 67 -4.81 14.73 6.09
C ASP A 67 -5.98 13.71 6.08
N MET A 68 -6.12 12.94 7.17
CA MET A 68 -7.20 11.97 7.34
C MET A 68 -8.58 12.64 7.19
N PRO A 69 -9.47 12.11 6.33
CA PRO A 69 -10.82 12.63 6.20
C PRO A 69 -11.63 12.49 7.50
N ASN A 70 -12.39 13.52 7.87
CA ASN A 70 -13.25 13.51 9.06
C ASN A 70 -14.31 12.38 9.01
N ASN A 71 -14.76 12.01 7.82
CA ASN A 71 -15.76 10.97 7.59
C ASN A 71 -15.16 9.56 7.38
N LEU A 72 -13.85 9.37 7.59
CA LEU A 72 -13.23 8.04 7.45
C LEU A 72 -13.91 6.97 8.32
N MET A 73 -14.30 7.33 9.55
CA MET A 73 -15.02 6.40 10.44
C MET A 73 -16.38 6.01 9.84
N GLN A 74 -17.13 6.96 9.28
CA GLN A 74 -18.41 6.67 8.63
C GLN A 74 -18.21 5.74 7.42
N TYR A 75 -17.21 6.02 6.57
CA TYR A 75 -16.88 5.15 5.43
C TYR A 75 -16.50 3.74 5.87
N ALA A 76 -15.73 3.61 6.95
CA ALA A 76 -15.35 2.31 7.49
C ALA A 76 -16.55 1.55 8.06
N SER A 77 -17.48 2.23 8.76
CA SER A 77 -18.70 1.61 9.26
C SER A 77 -19.63 1.14 8.14
N GLU A 78 -19.82 1.95 7.10
CA GLU A 78 -20.61 1.57 5.92
C GLU A 78 -19.98 0.37 5.20
N ALA A 79 -18.65 0.41 4.98
CA ALA A 79 -17.90 -0.68 4.38
C ALA A 79 -17.99 -1.98 5.19
N LEU A 80 -18.02 -1.90 6.53
CA LEU A 80 -18.17 -3.06 7.41
C LEU A 80 -19.54 -3.71 7.23
N LEU A 81 -20.62 -2.92 7.26
CA LEU A 81 -21.99 -3.41 7.08
C LEU A 81 -22.17 -4.08 5.72
N ILE A 82 -21.69 -3.43 4.66
CA ILE A 82 -21.64 -3.99 3.30
C ILE A 82 -20.91 -5.32 3.30
N SER A 83 -19.68 -5.34 3.84
CA SER A 83 -18.83 -6.52 3.78
C SER A 83 -19.41 -7.69 4.58
N GLN A 84 -20.10 -7.42 5.68
CA GLN A 84 -20.81 -8.45 6.45
C GLN A 84 -22.00 -9.02 5.68
N LYS A 85 -22.82 -8.15 5.08
CA LYS A 85 -23.98 -8.55 4.26
C LYS A 85 -23.55 -9.42 3.08
N GLU A 86 -22.49 -9.01 2.38
CA GLU A 86 -21.96 -9.69 1.21
C GLU A 86 -21.00 -10.84 1.55
N ARG A 87 -20.76 -11.12 2.84
CA ARG A 87 -19.77 -12.10 3.34
C ARG A 87 -18.38 -11.89 2.73
N TYR A 88 -18.03 -10.64 2.47
CA TYR A 88 -16.76 -10.24 1.89
C TYR A 88 -15.68 -10.11 2.96
N GLN A 89 -15.05 -11.24 3.29
CA GLN A 89 -14.08 -11.37 4.38
C GLN A 89 -12.93 -10.33 4.34
N LYS A 90 -12.36 -10.11 3.15
CA LYS A 90 -11.30 -9.09 2.97
C LYS A 90 -11.82 -7.68 3.30
N GLY A 91 -13.07 -7.39 2.92
CA GLY A 91 -13.72 -6.11 3.19
C GLY A 91 -13.96 -5.84 4.67
N ILE A 92 -14.31 -6.88 5.43
CA ILE A 92 -14.42 -6.80 6.90
C ILE A 92 -13.06 -6.40 7.48
N GLY A 93 -11.98 -7.04 7.03
CA GLY A 93 -10.62 -6.70 7.44
C GLY A 93 -10.23 -5.26 7.09
N ILE A 94 -10.51 -4.81 5.87
CA ILE A 94 -10.25 -3.44 5.41
C ILE A 94 -10.97 -2.42 6.29
N SER A 95 -12.23 -2.70 6.63
CA SER A 95 -13.06 -1.82 7.44
C SER A 95 -12.50 -1.66 8.85
N TYR A 96 -12.15 -2.76 9.51
CA TYR A 96 -11.49 -2.71 10.82
C TYR A 96 -10.13 -2.02 10.75
N TYR A 97 -9.35 -2.24 9.70
CA TYR A 97 -8.09 -1.52 9.51
C TYR A 97 -8.30 0.00 9.43
N ALA A 98 -9.29 0.44 8.64
CA ALA A 98 -9.63 1.87 8.51
C ALA A 98 -10.09 2.48 9.85
N MET A 99 -10.89 1.75 10.65
CA MET A 99 -11.26 2.16 12.01
C MET A 99 -10.04 2.23 12.95
N GLY A 100 -9.13 1.27 12.83
CA GLY A 100 -7.87 1.26 13.58
C GLY A 100 -7.00 2.47 13.25
N PHE A 101 -6.87 2.79 11.96
CA PHE A 101 -6.17 3.99 11.49
C PHE A 101 -6.82 5.27 12.00
N TYR A 102 -8.15 5.38 11.94
CA TYR A 102 -8.87 6.53 12.46
C TYR A 102 -8.59 6.76 13.94
N ASN A 103 -8.70 5.71 14.76
CA ASN A 103 -8.44 5.79 16.19
C ASN A 103 -6.98 6.10 16.49
N TYR A 104 -6.04 5.56 15.72
CA TYR A 104 -4.63 5.92 15.85
C TYR A 104 -4.37 7.41 15.56
N ALA A 105 -4.96 7.96 14.51
CA ALA A 105 -4.85 9.38 14.18
C ALA A 105 -5.45 10.28 15.29
N LYS A 106 -6.48 9.78 16.00
CA LYS A 106 -7.07 10.43 17.18
C LYS A 106 -6.35 10.14 18.50
N LYS A 107 -5.23 9.41 18.48
CA LYS A 107 -4.45 8.94 19.66
C LYS A 107 -5.22 8.01 20.60
N ASN A 108 -6.32 7.41 20.14
CA ASN A 108 -7.09 6.40 20.86
C ASN A 108 -6.43 5.02 20.68
N HIS A 109 -5.27 4.81 21.31
CA HIS A 109 -4.44 3.63 21.06
C HIS A 109 -5.12 2.29 21.41
N ILE A 110 -5.98 2.26 22.44
CA ILE A 110 -6.68 1.03 22.86
C ILE A 110 -7.63 0.57 21.75
N ASP A 111 -8.50 1.48 21.29
CA ASP A 111 -9.45 1.18 20.20
C ASP A 111 -8.73 0.90 18.89
N ALA A 112 -7.62 1.59 18.62
CA ALA A 112 -6.80 1.35 17.44
C ALA A 112 -6.27 -0.09 17.42
N LEU A 113 -5.65 -0.54 18.52
CA LEU A 113 -5.11 -1.90 18.63
C LEU A 113 -6.19 -2.98 18.60
N SER A 114 -7.35 -2.73 19.22
CA SER A 114 -8.50 -3.63 19.17
C SER A 114 -8.98 -3.83 17.72
N ASN A 115 -9.19 -2.74 16.99
CA ASN A 115 -9.59 -2.78 15.58
C ASN A 115 -8.52 -3.43 14.69
N LEU A 116 -7.24 -3.12 14.89
CA LEU A 116 -6.15 -3.76 14.15
C LEU A 116 -6.06 -5.27 14.41
N THR A 117 -6.38 -5.71 15.62
CA THR A 117 -6.45 -7.14 15.95
C THR A 117 -7.59 -7.81 15.19
N GLN A 118 -8.78 -7.19 15.16
CA GLN A 118 -9.91 -7.71 14.38
C GLN A 118 -9.58 -7.78 12.88
N ALA A 119 -8.93 -6.75 12.33
CA ALA A 119 -8.47 -6.72 10.95
C ALA A 119 -7.48 -7.84 10.65
N GLN A 120 -6.48 -8.03 11.51
CA GLN A 120 -5.48 -9.09 11.39
C GLN A 120 -6.13 -10.48 11.32
N ILE A 121 -7.10 -10.77 12.19
CA ILE A 121 -7.84 -12.04 12.18
C ILE A 121 -8.49 -12.29 10.82
N GLN A 122 -9.13 -11.27 10.23
CA GLN A 122 -9.78 -11.43 8.93
C GLN A 122 -8.76 -11.68 7.81
N PHE A 123 -7.63 -10.95 7.81
CA PHE A 123 -6.60 -11.09 6.78
C PHE A 123 -5.84 -12.41 6.89
N ASP A 124 -5.57 -12.89 8.10
CA ASP A 124 -4.92 -14.19 8.32
C ASP A 124 -5.81 -15.33 7.82
N ALA A 125 -7.12 -15.26 8.06
CA ALA A 125 -8.09 -16.27 7.60
C ALA A 125 -8.12 -16.44 6.07
N ILE A 126 -7.73 -15.43 5.31
CA ILE A 126 -7.68 -15.45 3.84
C ILE A 126 -6.26 -15.38 3.27
N ALA A 127 -5.24 -15.49 4.14
CA ALA A 127 -3.83 -15.34 3.78
C ALA A 127 -3.49 -14.02 3.04
N ASP A 128 -4.19 -12.92 3.33
CA ASP A 128 -3.90 -11.59 2.78
C ASP A 128 -2.69 -10.96 3.49
N LYS A 129 -1.50 -11.39 3.05
CA LYS A 129 -0.22 -10.93 3.60
C LYS A 129 0.03 -9.44 3.40
N GLN A 130 -0.52 -8.84 2.34
CA GLN A 130 -0.34 -7.42 2.07
C GLN A 130 -1.02 -6.59 3.18
N ASN A 131 -2.30 -6.86 3.43
CA ASN A 131 -3.05 -6.14 4.44
C ASN A 131 -2.74 -6.59 5.88
N GLY A 132 -2.39 -7.86 6.08
CA GLY A 132 -1.80 -8.32 7.34
C GLY A 132 -0.52 -7.56 7.70
N GLY A 133 0.38 -7.35 6.73
CA GLY A 133 1.58 -6.54 6.95
C GLY A 133 1.26 -5.08 7.30
N ARG A 134 0.21 -4.50 6.73
CA ARG A 134 -0.27 -3.15 7.09
C ARG A 134 -0.76 -3.07 8.53
N CYS A 135 -1.47 -4.09 9.01
CA CYS A 135 -1.93 -4.15 10.40
C CYS A 135 -0.75 -4.20 11.38
N LYS A 136 0.26 -5.05 11.07
CA LYS A 136 1.50 -5.14 11.85
C LYS A 136 2.27 -3.82 11.87
N TYR A 137 2.42 -3.19 10.72
CA TYR A 137 3.13 -1.92 10.62
C TYR A 137 2.43 -0.80 11.43
N LEU A 138 1.10 -0.67 11.33
CA LEU A 138 0.39 0.34 12.12
C LEU A 138 0.44 0.05 13.62
N THR A 139 0.38 -1.24 14.00
CA THR A 139 0.61 -1.68 15.38
C THR A 139 2.00 -1.28 15.87
N ALA A 140 3.04 -1.44 15.05
CA ALA A 140 4.39 -1.03 15.40
C ALA A 140 4.46 0.47 15.74
N ASN A 141 3.85 1.32 14.92
CA ASN A 141 3.82 2.76 15.15
C ASN A 141 3.07 3.13 16.44
N ILE A 142 1.97 2.43 16.75
CA ILE A 142 1.25 2.61 18.03
C ILE A 142 2.12 2.18 19.22
N LEU A 143 2.83 1.05 19.11
CA LEU A 143 3.71 0.55 20.18
C LEU A 143 4.90 1.49 20.41
N PHE A 144 5.46 2.05 19.33
CA PHE A 144 6.48 3.10 19.42
C PHE A 144 5.97 4.34 20.16
N ASP A 145 4.78 4.85 19.78
CA ASP A 145 4.16 6.00 20.45
C ASP A 145 3.90 5.74 21.96
N LYS A 146 3.74 4.47 22.36
CA LYS A 146 3.60 4.03 23.76
C LYS A 146 4.94 3.75 24.47
N GLY A 147 6.08 3.87 23.80
CA GLY A 147 7.41 3.56 24.33
C GLY A 147 7.77 2.07 24.35
N ASP A 148 6.95 1.19 23.76
CA ASP A 148 7.28 -0.23 23.58
C ASP A 148 8.10 -0.44 22.30
N TYR A 149 9.38 -0.10 22.39
CA TYR A 149 10.32 -0.21 21.27
C TYR A 149 10.55 -1.66 20.83
N ALA A 150 10.59 -2.61 21.78
CA ALA A 150 10.78 -4.02 21.47
C ALA A 150 9.60 -4.58 20.67
N GLY A 151 8.37 -4.29 21.12
CA GLY A 151 7.14 -4.65 20.42
C GLY A 151 7.05 -3.97 19.06
N SER A 152 7.47 -2.71 18.95
CA SER A 152 7.50 -1.99 17.68
C SER A 152 8.45 -2.64 16.66
N ILE A 153 9.71 -2.89 17.04
CA ILE A 153 10.71 -3.54 16.18
C ILE A 153 10.20 -4.91 15.71
N LYS A 154 9.63 -5.71 16.62
CA LYS A 154 9.06 -7.02 16.28
C LYS A 154 7.96 -6.86 15.21
N ASN A 155 7.00 -5.97 15.43
CA ASN A 155 5.88 -5.82 14.51
C ASN A 155 6.28 -5.25 13.15
N CYS A 156 7.21 -4.28 13.06
CA CYS A 156 7.69 -3.81 11.76
C CYS A 156 8.50 -4.89 11.04
N THR A 157 9.29 -5.71 11.78
CA THR A 157 9.98 -6.86 11.18
C THR A 157 9.00 -7.89 10.62
N ASP A 158 7.95 -8.22 11.37
CA ASP A 158 6.87 -9.12 10.93
C ASP A 158 6.16 -8.56 9.66
N ALA A 159 5.86 -7.25 9.65
CA ALA A 159 5.28 -6.56 8.48
C ALA A 159 6.18 -6.69 7.23
N LEU A 160 7.47 -6.43 7.40
CA LEU A 160 8.45 -6.52 6.32
C LEU A 160 8.53 -7.93 5.75
N GLN A 161 8.52 -8.96 6.59
CA GLN A 161 8.54 -10.35 6.15
C GLN A 161 7.29 -10.72 5.33
N LEU A 162 6.11 -10.27 5.78
CA LEU A 162 4.85 -10.48 5.06
C LEU A 162 4.88 -9.82 3.68
N TRP A 163 5.34 -8.57 3.60
CA TRP A 163 5.44 -7.82 2.35
C TRP A 163 6.48 -8.39 1.39
N GLN A 164 7.66 -8.79 1.89
CA GLN A 164 8.67 -9.48 1.08
C GLN A 164 8.12 -10.78 0.49
N SER A 165 7.42 -11.59 1.29
CA SER A 165 6.86 -12.86 0.84
C SER A 165 5.67 -12.72 -0.12
N SER A 166 5.00 -11.57 -0.11
CA SER A 166 3.89 -11.24 -1.03
C SER A 166 4.32 -10.37 -2.21
N LYS A 167 5.62 -10.03 -2.32
CA LYS A 167 6.18 -9.09 -3.31
C LYS A 167 5.53 -7.70 -3.27
N TYR A 168 4.90 -7.32 -2.15
CA TYR A 168 4.33 -6.01 -1.95
C TYR A 168 5.43 -5.00 -1.60
N LYS A 169 5.60 -3.95 -2.41
CA LYS A 169 6.76 -3.05 -2.36
C LYS A 169 6.45 -1.67 -1.79
N THR A 170 5.17 -1.28 -1.73
CA THR A 170 4.74 0.11 -1.48
C THR A 170 5.23 0.66 -0.14
N LEU A 171 5.15 -0.13 0.93
CA LEU A 171 5.44 0.34 2.29
C LEU A 171 6.79 -0.14 2.85
N ILE A 172 7.59 -0.87 2.06
CA ILE A 172 8.87 -1.41 2.53
C ILE A 172 9.83 -0.28 2.92
N GLY A 173 9.92 0.78 2.11
CA GLY A 173 10.81 1.92 2.39
C GLY A 173 10.46 2.61 3.70
N ALA A 174 9.16 2.85 3.94
CA ALA A 174 8.67 3.46 5.17
C ALA A 174 8.96 2.58 6.40
N CYS A 175 8.67 1.27 6.36
CA CYS A 175 8.99 0.39 7.49
C CYS A 175 10.49 0.24 7.72
N CYS A 176 11.34 0.25 6.68
CA CYS A 176 12.79 0.26 6.88
C CYS A 176 13.30 1.54 7.55
N ASN A 177 12.74 2.70 7.18
CA ASN A 177 13.06 3.96 7.83
C ASN A 177 12.63 3.95 9.32
N ASP A 178 11.43 3.46 9.59
CA ASP A 178 10.91 3.38 10.95
C ASP A 178 11.69 2.36 11.79
N LEU A 179 12.06 1.20 11.24
CA LEU A 179 12.98 0.26 11.88
C LEU A 179 14.33 0.93 12.22
N ALA A 180 14.82 1.82 11.36
CA ALA A 180 16.04 2.56 11.63
C ALA A 180 15.89 3.54 12.81
N LEU A 181 14.71 4.14 12.97
CA LEU A 181 14.37 4.99 14.10
C LEU A 181 14.15 4.19 15.39
N PHE A 182 13.57 3.00 15.30
CA PHE A 182 13.18 2.19 16.45
C PHE A 182 14.36 1.45 17.08
N MET A 183 15.42 1.15 16.31
CA MET A 183 16.59 0.41 16.77
C MET A 183 17.70 1.34 17.30
N PRO A 184 18.46 0.92 18.34
CA PRO A 184 19.61 1.66 18.80
C PRO A 184 20.75 1.67 17.74
N GLU A 185 21.49 2.78 17.64
CA GLU A 185 22.46 3.11 16.58
C GLU A 185 23.47 2.00 16.23
N TRP A 186 23.86 1.18 17.20
CA TRP A 186 24.84 0.10 17.03
C TRP A 186 24.26 -1.19 16.42
N VAL A 187 22.93 -1.33 16.35
CA VAL A 187 22.22 -2.46 15.68
C VAL A 187 21.74 -2.08 14.28
N THR A 188 21.51 -0.80 14.05
CA THR A 188 20.71 -0.28 12.94
C THR A 188 21.37 -0.46 11.58
N THR A 189 22.65 -0.10 11.45
CA THR A 189 23.28 0.10 10.14
C THR A 189 23.39 -1.21 9.34
N ALA A 190 23.96 -2.27 9.93
CA ALA A 190 24.14 -3.53 9.20
C ALA A 190 22.81 -4.27 8.94
N LYS A 191 21.89 -4.27 9.91
CA LYS A 191 20.64 -5.03 9.83
C LYS A 191 19.63 -4.38 8.89
N VAL A 192 19.46 -3.05 8.97
CA VAL A 192 18.56 -2.30 8.07
C VAL A 192 19.12 -2.30 6.64
N TRP A 193 20.44 -2.15 6.46
CA TRP A 193 21.06 -2.21 5.14
C TRP A 193 20.90 -3.59 4.47
N SER A 194 21.09 -4.67 5.24
CA SER A 194 20.79 -6.05 4.81
C SER A 194 19.34 -6.21 4.33
N MET A 195 18.38 -5.66 5.08
CA MET A 195 16.96 -5.71 4.73
C MET A 195 16.64 -4.92 3.46
N LEU A 196 17.19 -3.71 3.31
CA LEU A 196 17.01 -2.86 2.13
C LEU A 196 17.64 -3.46 0.87
N THR A 197 18.86 -4.00 0.97
CA THR A 197 19.55 -4.62 -0.17
C THR A 197 18.85 -5.90 -0.65
N LYS A 198 18.23 -6.67 0.25
CA LYS A 198 17.35 -7.79 -0.13
C LYS A 198 16.13 -7.31 -0.91
N ASP A 199 15.50 -6.20 -0.52
CA ASP A 199 14.38 -5.60 -1.27
C ASP A 199 14.80 -5.07 -2.65
N LEU A 200 15.92 -4.34 -2.75
CA LEU A 200 16.43 -3.82 -4.03
C LEU A 200 16.68 -4.94 -5.06
N ARG A 201 17.10 -6.13 -4.61
CA ARG A 201 17.23 -7.31 -5.48
C ARG A 201 15.87 -7.84 -5.96
N LEU A 202 14.81 -7.72 -5.15
CA LEU A 202 13.44 -8.08 -5.53
C LEU A 202 12.78 -7.04 -6.45
N ARG A 203 13.30 -5.81 -6.50
CA ARG A 203 12.84 -4.76 -7.44
C ARG A 203 13.40 -4.90 -8.85
N LYS A 204 14.55 -5.54 -9.02
CA LYS A 204 15.25 -5.72 -10.32
C LYS A 204 14.85 -7.01 -11.08
N LYS A 205 13.90 -7.79 -10.56
CA LYS A 205 13.32 -8.98 -11.19
C LYS A 205 11.83 -8.76 -11.39
#